data_AF-A0A483APR3-F1
#
_entry.id   AF-A0A483APR3-F1
#
_cell.length_a   1.000
_cell.length_b   1.000
_cell.length_c   1.000
_cell.angle_alpha   90.00
_cell.angle_beta   90.00
_cell.angle_gamma   90.00
#
_symmetry.space_group_name_H-M   'P 1'
#
loop_
_entity.id
_entity.type
_entity.pdbx_description
1 polymer ?
#
loop_
_entity_poly.entity_id
_entity_poly.type
_entity_poly.pdbx_seq_one_letter_code
_entity_poly.pdbx_strand_id
1 'polypeptide(L)'
;MKNKNTEEAYKRVWSRKANKILKDLVVQRVRWMTEKEVSEYGWMGSAPVIEFTNGVFIVASMDDEGNDSGALFTNHKDLLVLPRI
;
A
#
# COMPACT_ATOMS: atom_id res chain seq x y z
N MET A 1 -27.07 -7.15 -3.05
CA MET A 1 -26.15 -8.04 -2.31
C MET A 1 -25.13 -8.58 -3.29
N LYS A 2 -23.82 -8.35 -3.10
CA LYS A 2 -22.78 -8.98 -3.92
C LYS A 2 -22.79 -10.49 -3.63
N ASN A 3 -22.72 -11.32 -4.67
CA ASN A 3 -22.70 -12.78 -4.50
C ASN A 3 -21.38 -13.16 -3.81
N LYS A 4 -21.46 -13.85 -2.67
CA LYS A 4 -20.28 -14.24 -1.86
C LYS A 4 -19.23 -15.00 -2.66
N ASN A 5 -19.65 -15.81 -3.64
CA ASN A 5 -18.74 -16.53 -4.53
C ASN A 5 -17.96 -15.61 -5.48
N THR A 6 -18.53 -14.47 -5.87
CA THR A 6 -17.85 -13.49 -6.73
C THR A 6 -16.82 -12.64 -5.97
N GLU A 7 -17.08 -12.32 -4.71
CA GLU A 7 -16.13 -11.56 -3.88
C GLU A 7 -14.87 -12.37 -3.57
N GLU A 8 -15.03 -13.64 -3.18
CA GLU A 8 -13.89 -14.53 -2.92
C GLU A 8 -13.07 -14.81 -4.19
N ALA A 9 -13.74 -14.93 -5.34
CA ALA A 9 -13.04 -15.01 -6.62
C ALA A 9 -12.23 -13.73 -6.92
N TYR A 10 -12.81 -12.57 -6.65
CA TYR A 10 -12.14 -11.27 -6.83
C TYR A 10 -10.90 -11.14 -5.94
N LYS A 11 -11.02 -11.44 -4.64
CA LYS A 11 -9.88 -11.46 -3.69
C LYS A 11 -8.76 -12.39 -4.18
N ARG A 12 -9.11 -13.61 -4.62
CA ARG A 12 -8.12 -14.58 -5.14
C ARG A 12 -7.37 -14.09 -6.37
N VAL A 13 -8.03 -13.37 -7.28
CA VAL A 13 -7.39 -12.78 -8.47
C VAL A 13 -6.29 -11.80 -8.06
N TRP A 14 -6.61 -10.90 -7.12
CA TRP A 14 -5.66 -9.89 -6.66
C TRP A 14 -4.56 -10.48 -5.78
N SER A 15 -4.85 -11.42 -4.89
CA SER A 15 -3.83 -12.15 -4.14
C SER A 15 -2.83 -12.84 -5.06
N ARG A 16 -3.29 -13.45 -6.16
CA ARG A 16 -2.40 -14.08 -7.15
C ARG A 16 -1.50 -13.05 -7.85
N LYS A 17 -2.05 -11.90 -8.26
CA LYS A 17 -1.26 -10.83 -8.89
C LYS A 17 -0.23 -10.26 -7.94
N ALA A 18 -0.63 -9.97 -6.70
CA ALA A 18 0.26 -9.47 -5.65
C ALA A 18 1.39 -10.45 -5.37
N ASN A 19 1.10 -11.74 -5.16
CA ASN A 19 2.14 -12.76 -4.93
C ASN A 19 3.07 -12.97 -6.13
N LYS A 20 2.62 -12.74 -7.36
CA LYS A 20 3.49 -12.82 -8.53
C LYS A 20 4.55 -11.71 -8.54
N ILE A 21 4.23 -10.53 -8.00
CA ILE A 21 5.05 -9.32 -8.09
C ILE A 21 5.86 -9.10 -6.81
N LEU A 22 5.21 -9.26 -5.65
CA LEU A 22 5.73 -8.82 -4.35
C LEU A 22 6.35 -9.95 -3.52
N LYS A 23 5.99 -11.21 -3.82
CA LYS A 23 6.53 -12.34 -3.07
C LYS A 23 8.05 -12.41 -3.25
N ASP A 24 8.74 -12.71 -2.16
CA ASP A 24 10.20 -12.85 -2.10
C ASP A 24 10.99 -11.55 -2.41
N LEU A 25 10.31 -10.40 -2.52
CA LEU A 25 11.00 -9.12 -2.61
C LEU A 25 11.60 -8.73 -1.26
N VAL A 26 12.81 -8.19 -1.32
CA VAL A 26 13.52 -7.68 -0.15
C VAL A 26 13.22 -6.19 0.00
N VAL A 27 12.77 -5.79 1.19
CA VAL A 27 12.60 -4.37 1.53
C VAL A 27 13.98 -3.71 1.58
N GLN A 28 14.16 -2.65 0.79
CA GLN A 28 15.36 -1.82 0.81
C GLN A 28 15.27 -0.75 1.89
N ARG A 29 14.14 -0.06 1.99
CA ARG A 29 13.87 0.94 3.04
C ARG A 29 12.38 1.23 3.19
N VAL A 30 12.02 1.79 4.34
CA VAL A 30 10.71 2.40 4.59
C VAL A 30 10.95 3.90 4.79
N ARG A 31 10.18 4.74 4.09
CA ARG A 31 10.26 6.22 4.18
C ARG A 31 8.86 6.83 4.12
N TRP A 32 8.77 8.14 4.23
CA TRP A 32 7.57 8.89 3.90
C TRP A 32 7.66 9.45 2.48
N MET A 33 6.52 9.80 1.91
CA MET A 33 6.47 10.58 0.68
C MET A 33 7.16 11.93 0.89
N THR A 34 7.83 12.40 -0.15
CA THR A 34 8.34 13.76 -0.22
C THR A 34 7.20 14.73 -0.54
N GLU A 35 7.37 16.02 -0.21
CA GLU A 35 6.39 17.06 -0.57
C GLU A 35 6.09 17.08 -2.08
N LYS A 36 7.13 16.81 -2.90
CA LYS A 36 6.98 16.71 -4.35
C LYS A 36 6.06 15.55 -4.74
N GLU A 37 6.28 14.36 -4.19
CA GLU A 37 5.41 13.20 -4.46
C GLU A 37 3.97 13.46 -3.99
N VAL A 38 3.78 14.04 -2.80
CA VAL A 38 2.44 14.41 -2.30
C VAL A 38 1.74 15.35 -3.27
N SER A 39 2.43 16.39 -3.74
CA SER A 39 1.91 17.34 -4.72
C SER A 39 1.62 16.70 -6.09
N GLU A 40 2.48 15.78 -6.56
CA GLU A 40 2.30 15.08 -7.84
C GLU A 40 1.10 14.13 -7.83
N TYR A 41 0.81 13.54 -6.67
CA TYR A 41 -0.38 12.71 -6.46
C TYR A 41 -1.65 13.55 -6.23
N GLY A 42 -1.52 14.87 -6.03
CA GLY A 42 -2.64 15.74 -5.64
C GLY A 42 -3.17 15.45 -4.24
N TRP A 43 -2.35 14.82 -3.39
CA TRP A 43 -2.72 14.44 -2.03
C TRP A 43 -2.47 15.58 -1.05
N MET A 44 -3.15 15.51 0.09
CA MET A 44 -2.98 16.49 1.19
C MET A 44 -2.08 15.94 2.30
N GLY A 45 -2.00 14.61 2.44
CA GLY A 45 -1.11 13.95 3.38
C GLY A 45 -0.04 13.10 2.70
N SER A 46 1.00 12.79 3.46
CA SER A 46 2.07 11.86 3.14
C SER A 46 1.77 10.47 3.71
N ALA A 47 1.90 9.45 2.86
CA ALA A 47 1.83 8.05 3.26
C ALA A 47 3.22 7.45 3.54
N PRO A 48 3.31 6.37 4.33
CA PRO A 48 4.49 5.51 4.36
C PRO A 48 4.68 4.83 2.99
N VAL A 49 5.93 4.76 2.55
CA VAL A 49 6.37 4.10 1.31
C VAL A 49 7.33 2.97 1.67
N ILE A 50 7.01 1.76 1.24
CA ILE A 50 7.90 0.59 1.34
C ILE A 50 8.57 0.41 -0.02
N GLU A 51 9.88 0.64 -0.10
CA GLU A 51 10.66 0.44 -1.31
C GLU A 51 11.40 -0.91 -1.25
N PHE A 52 11.34 -1.67 -2.34
CA PHE A 52 12.02 -2.94 -2.50
C PHE A 52 13.32 -2.78 -3.31
N THR A 53 14.25 -3.71 -3.15
CA THR A 53 15.59 -3.67 -3.79
C THR A 53 15.56 -3.69 -5.32
N ASN A 54 14.45 -4.08 -5.93
CA ASN A 54 14.25 -4.08 -7.38
C ASN A 54 13.58 -2.80 -7.91
N GLY A 55 13.37 -1.78 -7.07
CA GLY A 55 12.75 -0.51 -7.43
C GLY A 55 11.22 -0.49 -7.38
N VAL A 56 10.56 -1.63 -7.13
CA VAL A 56 9.11 -1.64 -6.83
C VAL A 56 8.88 -0.94 -5.49
N PHE A 57 7.74 -0.26 -5.34
CA PHE A 57 7.32 0.27 -4.05
C PHE A 57 5.82 0.04 -3.79
N ILE A 58 5.43 0.11 -2.52
CA ILE A 58 4.03 0.14 -2.08
C ILE A 58 3.83 1.44 -1.31
N VAL A 59 2.74 2.15 -1.63
CA VAL A 59 2.26 3.31 -0.90
C VAL A 59 0.77 3.12 -0.61
N ALA A 60 0.33 3.52 0.58
CA ALA A 60 -1.08 3.42 0.95
C ALA A 60 -1.86 4.63 0.42
N SER A 61 -2.98 4.36 -0.24
CA SER A 61 -4.01 5.34 -0.57
C SER A 61 -5.18 5.19 0.41
N MET A 62 -5.95 6.26 0.59
CA MET A 62 -7.18 6.30 1.38
C MET A 62 -8.25 5.32 0.85
N ASP A 63 -8.30 5.16 -0.47
CA ASP A 63 -9.21 4.27 -1.20
C ASP A 63 -8.56 3.74 -2.49
N ASP A 64 -9.31 3.00 -3.30
CA ASP A 64 -8.86 2.45 -4.58
C ASP A 64 -8.90 3.46 -5.74
N GLU A 65 -9.41 4.68 -5.52
CA GLU A 65 -9.39 5.78 -6.49
C GLU A 65 -8.12 6.62 -6.40
N GLY A 66 -7.49 6.68 -5.22
CA GLY A 66 -6.31 7.50 -5.01
C GLY A 66 -6.63 8.89 -4.46
N ASN A 67 -7.68 9.06 -3.65
CA ASN A 67 -8.13 10.39 -3.24
C ASN A 67 -7.21 11.10 -2.22
N ASP A 68 -6.50 10.37 -1.36
CA ASP A 68 -5.48 10.90 -0.44
C ASP A 68 -4.54 9.77 0.04
N SER A 69 -3.55 10.10 0.85
CA SER A 69 -2.69 9.16 1.58
C SER A 69 -3.47 8.27 2.56
N GLY A 70 -3.05 7.01 2.64
CA GLY A 70 -3.54 6.02 3.60
C GLY A 70 -2.52 5.66 4.69
N ALA A 71 -2.99 4.95 5.71
CA ALA A 71 -2.14 4.35 6.74
C ALA A 71 -1.84 2.88 6.42
N LEU A 72 -0.67 2.38 6.86
CA LEU A 72 -0.36 0.95 6.84
C LEU A 72 -0.48 0.38 8.25
N PHE A 73 -1.23 -0.71 8.38
CA PHE A 73 -1.33 -1.45 9.64
C PHE A 73 -0.34 -2.60 9.65
N THR A 74 0.24 -2.86 10.82
CA THR A 74 1.06 -4.05 11.05
C THR A 74 0.57 -4.78 12.29
N ASN A 75 0.88 -6.07 12.37
CA ASN A 75 0.61 -6.88 13.56
C ASN A 75 1.83 -6.94 14.50
N HIS A 76 2.87 -6.13 14.26
CA HIS A 76 4.02 -6.05 15.15
C HIS A 76 3.61 -5.33 16.44
N LYS A 77 3.82 -5.97 17.59
CA LYS A 77 3.38 -5.48 18.91
C LYS A 77 3.84 -4.05 19.23
N ASP A 78 5.02 -3.66 18.73
CA ASP A 78 5.63 -2.36 18.99
C ASP A 78 5.31 -1.31 17.89
N LEU A 79 4.65 -1.71 16.79
CA LEU A 79 4.37 -0.83 15.64
C LEU A 79 3.07 -1.23 14.95
N LEU A 80 1.94 -0.99 15.62
CA LEU A 80 0.62 -1.39 15.08
C LEU A 80 0.19 -0.57 13.86
N VAL A 81 0.68 0.67 13.75
CA VAL A 81 0.31 1.58 12.65
C VAL A 81 1.48 2.43 12.19
N LEU A 82 1.58 2.60 10.87
CA LEU A 82 2.34 3.62 10.19
C LEU A 82 1.31 4.66 9.69
N PRO A 83 1.20 5.83 10.34
CA PRO A 83 0.11 6.77 10.05
C PRO A 83 0.34 7.55 8.75
N ARG A 84 -0.76 8.08 8.20
CA ARG A 84 -0.71 9.24 7.29
C ARG A 84 -0.38 10.50 8.09
N ILE A 85 0.43 11.39 7.52
CA ILE A 85 0.86 12.65 8.16
C ILE A 85 0.58 13.81 7.22
#